data_AF-A0A2P4QC62-F1
#
_entry.id   AF-A0A2P4QC62-F1
#
_cell.length_a   1.000
_cell.length_b   1.000
_cell.length_c   1.000
_cell.angle_alpha   90.00
_cell.angle_beta   90.00
_cell.angle_gamma   90.00
#
_symmetry.space_group_name_H-M   'P 1'
#
loop_
_entity.id
_entity.type
_entity.pdbx_description
1 polymer ?
#
loop_
_entity_poly.entity_id
_entity_poly.type
_entity_poly.pdbx_seq_one_letter_code
_entity_poly.pdbx_strand_id
1 'polypeptide(L)'
;VLRIDYRNDFRSSDSFYSYPAESLELGDYILPNIFVSEAKFTQSVKFFISYQNRKIIVELKYGEPMYTFKLEFNFDDIINDIYSELDVSQQRSHGSITIENKYPAKCWVLHKCQKPKDKFNWCIDNFWNRITKNDKMPHFHKDNDQPGKWLVFRITFDLDQIGGLNRFKKLIKKAGKYNLVPRTSSISNFPLKIINGTELCKHFVNRKMLNFKVNYMLECNISFNYLNEYNLCKEFYSLLSQQPTKVSLNILE
;
A
#
# COMPACT_ATOMS: atom_id res chain seq x y z
N VAL A 1 -4.76 36.44 -13.17
CA VAL A 1 -5.08 35.83 -11.86
C VAL A 1 -6.00 34.64 -12.13
N LEU A 2 -5.44 33.44 -12.20
CA LEU A 2 -6.18 32.21 -12.55
C LEU A 2 -6.86 31.65 -11.29
N ARG A 3 -8.19 31.77 -11.22
CA ARG A 3 -9.05 30.99 -10.33
C ARG A 3 -9.14 29.58 -10.89
N ILE A 4 -8.58 28.61 -10.19
CA ILE A 4 -8.81 27.18 -10.46
C ILE A 4 -9.99 26.77 -9.58
N ASP A 5 -11.19 26.79 -10.17
CA ASP A 5 -12.41 26.25 -9.55
C ASP A 5 -12.37 24.72 -9.59
N TYR A 6 -12.01 24.09 -8.48
CA TYR A 6 -11.99 22.62 -8.29
C TYR A 6 -13.38 21.94 -8.29
N ARG A 7 -14.42 22.60 -8.84
CA ARG A 7 -15.78 22.03 -8.91
C ARG A 7 -16.09 21.30 -10.23
N ASN A 8 -15.17 21.29 -11.21
CA ASN A 8 -15.45 20.73 -12.54
C ASN A 8 -14.49 19.64 -13.06
N ASP A 9 -13.49 19.18 -12.31
CA ASP A 9 -12.54 18.17 -12.81
C ASP A 9 -13.07 16.72 -12.85
N PHE A 10 -14.36 16.49 -12.57
CA PHE A 10 -15.05 15.22 -12.84
C PHE A 10 -15.90 15.25 -14.11
N ARG A 11 -15.79 16.29 -14.95
CA ARG A 11 -16.52 16.40 -16.23
C ARG A 11 -15.60 16.41 -17.45
N SER A 12 -14.60 15.55 -17.43
CA SER A 12 -14.12 14.92 -18.66
C SER A 12 -14.21 13.41 -18.47
N SER A 13 -14.44 12.67 -19.55
CA SER A 13 -14.70 11.23 -19.60
C SER A 13 -13.46 10.39 -19.24
N ASP A 14 -12.91 10.58 -18.05
CA ASP A 14 -11.91 9.73 -17.44
C ASP A 14 -12.63 8.56 -16.77
N SER A 15 -12.67 7.41 -17.44
CA SER A 15 -13.42 6.25 -16.94
C SER A 15 -12.67 5.59 -15.77
N PHE A 16 -12.74 6.19 -14.58
CA PHE A 16 -12.36 5.51 -13.35
C PHE A 16 -13.36 4.38 -13.11
N TYR A 17 -12.87 3.14 -13.14
CA TYR A 17 -13.69 2.00 -12.75
C TYR A 17 -13.64 1.88 -11.24
N SER A 18 -14.80 2.05 -10.59
CA SER A 18 -14.95 1.94 -9.13
C SER A 18 -15.54 0.59 -8.74
N TYR A 19 -14.95 -0.02 -7.71
CA TYR A 19 -15.37 -1.28 -7.13
C TYR A 19 -15.37 -1.16 -5.60
N PRO A 20 -16.48 -1.52 -4.91
CA PRO A 20 -16.42 -1.69 -3.46
C PRO A 20 -15.47 -2.84 -3.14
N ALA A 21 -14.67 -2.68 -2.10
CA ALA A 21 -13.81 -3.73 -1.58
C ALA A 21 -14.19 -4.05 -0.14
N GLU A 22 -14.04 -5.30 0.24
CA GLU A 22 -14.30 -5.76 1.60
C GLU A 22 -13.17 -5.35 2.54
N SER A 23 -11.93 -5.48 2.08
CA SER A 23 -10.77 -5.10 2.88
C SER A 23 -9.56 -4.66 2.05
N LEU A 24 -8.71 -3.87 2.68
CA LEU A 24 -7.35 -3.55 2.28
C LEU A 24 -6.40 -4.05 3.37
N GLU A 25 -5.45 -4.90 2.99
CA GLU A 25 -4.34 -5.34 3.84
C GLU A 25 -3.05 -4.69 3.33
N LEU A 26 -2.26 -4.17 4.26
CA LEU A 26 -0.96 -3.53 4.02
C LEU A 26 0.13 -4.40 4.65
N GLY A 27 1.22 -4.59 3.93
CA GLY A 27 2.26 -5.50 4.37
C GLY A 27 3.45 -5.58 3.44
N ASP A 28 4.09 -6.75 3.47
CA ASP A 28 5.27 -7.07 2.66
C ASP A 28 5.33 -8.57 2.34
N TYR A 29 6.12 -8.95 1.34
CA TYR A 29 6.42 -10.35 1.02
C TYR A 29 7.69 -10.80 1.73
N ILE A 30 7.62 -11.90 2.49
CA ILE A 30 8.84 -12.59 2.98
C ILE A 30 9.41 -13.48 1.87
N LEU A 31 8.52 -14.17 1.17
CA LEU A 31 8.80 -14.99 -0.01
C LEU A 31 7.69 -14.71 -1.04
N PRO A 32 7.92 -14.99 -2.35
CA PRO A 32 6.96 -14.66 -3.41
C PRO A 32 5.52 -15.17 -3.19
N ASN A 33 5.35 -16.25 -2.42
CA ASN A 33 4.04 -16.86 -2.14
C ASN A 33 3.57 -16.67 -0.68
N ILE A 34 4.31 -15.89 0.12
CA ILE A 34 4.04 -15.67 1.54
C ILE A 34 3.91 -14.17 1.81
N PHE A 35 2.67 -13.72 1.93
CA PHE A 35 2.33 -12.35 2.26
C PHE A 35 2.21 -12.19 3.78
N VAL A 36 2.82 -11.15 4.32
CA VAL A 36 2.69 -10.77 5.72
C VAL A 36 1.71 -9.61 5.84
N SER A 37 0.54 -9.86 6.41
CA SER A 37 -0.44 -8.80 6.69
C SER A 37 -0.05 -8.08 7.98
N GLU A 38 0.41 -6.83 7.89
CA GLU A 38 0.75 -6.01 9.05
C GLU A 38 -0.39 -5.11 9.51
N ALA A 39 -1.21 -4.61 8.58
CA ALA A 39 -2.38 -3.80 8.90
C ALA A 39 -3.55 -4.19 8.01
N LYS A 40 -4.75 -4.29 8.58
CA LYS A 40 -5.98 -4.64 7.86
C LYS A 40 -7.05 -3.60 8.11
N PHE A 41 -7.63 -3.10 7.02
CA PHE A 41 -8.69 -2.11 7.02
C PHE A 41 -9.92 -2.69 6.32
N THR A 42 -11.08 -2.63 6.97
CA THR A 42 -12.35 -3.15 6.44
C THR A 42 -13.42 -2.05 6.30
N GLN A 43 -13.13 -0.84 6.79
CA GLN A 43 -14.12 0.23 6.86
C GLN A 43 -14.18 1.05 5.57
N SER A 44 -15.29 0.91 4.83
CA SER A 44 -15.61 1.72 3.64
C SER A 44 -14.50 1.73 2.57
N VAL A 45 -13.91 0.56 2.29
CA VAL A 45 -12.83 0.45 1.30
C VAL A 45 -13.40 0.52 -0.13
N LYS A 46 -12.83 1.38 -0.96
CA LYS A 46 -13.18 1.52 -2.37
C LYS A 46 -11.94 1.47 -3.23
N PHE A 47 -11.97 0.59 -4.22
CA PHE A 47 -10.93 0.45 -5.22
C PHE A 47 -11.32 1.19 -6.49
N PHE A 48 -10.39 1.97 -7.03
CA PHE A 48 -10.53 2.68 -8.28
C PHE A 48 -9.33 2.39 -9.17
N ILE A 49 -9.60 2.14 -10.45
CA ILE A 49 -8.55 2.00 -11.46
C ILE A 49 -8.88 2.88 -12.66
N SER A 50 -7.96 3.77 -13.02
CA SER A 50 -8.01 4.51 -14.28
C SER A 50 -6.91 4.01 -15.19
N TYR A 51 -7.33 3.37 -16.26
CA TYR A 51 -6.43 2.86 -17.29
C TYR A 51 -5.91 3.97 -18.21
N GLN A 52 -6.68 5.05 -18.41
CA GLN A 52 -6.24 6.23 -19.16
C GLN A 52 -5.14 6.98 -18.40
N ASN A 53 -5.37 7.22 -17.10
CA ASN A 53 -4.42 7.95 -16.26
C ASN A 53 -3.32 7.05 -15.70
N ARG A 54 -3.36 5.75 -15.98
CA ARG A 54 -2.43 4.71 -15.50
C ARG A 54 -2.22 4.76 -13.99
N LYS A 55 -3.34 4.83 -13.26
CA LYS A 55 -3.36 4.96 -11.80
C LYS A 55 -4.34 4.02 -11.15
N ILE A 56 -3.95 3.51 -9.99
CA ILE A 56 -4.81 2.81 -9.04
C ILE A 56 -4.98 3.73 -7.84
N ILE A 57 -6.21 3.84 -7.34
CA ILE A 57 -6.53 4.59 -6.13
C ILE A 57 -7.33 3.69 -5.21
N VAL A 58 -6.97 3.65 -3.93
CA VAL A 58 -7.75 2.99 -2.89
C VAL A 58 -8.16 4.02 -1.85
N GLU A 59 -9.45 4.19 -1.66
CA GLU A 59 -10.01 5.05 -0.61
C GLU A 59 -10.49 4.20 0.56
N LEU A 60 -10.26 4.66 1.79
CA LEU A 60 -10.73 4.00 2.99
C LEU A 60 -11.06 5.02 4.08
N LYS A 61 -11.79 4.58 5.11
CA LYS A 61 -11.98 5.35 6.34
C LYS A 61 -11.23 4.70 7.49
N TYR A 62 -10.58 5.52 8.31
CA TYR A 62 -9.80 5.04 9.44
C TYR A 62 -9.65 6.12 10.53
N GLY A 63 -9.46 5.68 11.78
CA GLY A 63 -9.21 6.53 12.94
C GLY A 63 -10.46 7.07 13.65
N GLU A 64 -10.23 7.71 14.79
CA GLU A 64 -11.22 8.46 15.56
C GLU A 64 -10.72 9.91 15.76
N PRO A 65 -11.43 10.94 15.23
CA PRO A 65 -12.63 10.85 14.40
C PRO A 65 -12.36 10.17 13.03
N MET A 66 -13.42 9.67 12.37
CA MET A 66 -13.30 8.97 11.08
C MET A 66 -12.73 9.88 9.99
N TYR A 67 -11.45 9.70 9.65
CA TYR A 67 -10.81 10.37 8.52
C TYR A 67 -10.97 9.54 7.25
N THR A 68 -11.03 10.21 6.10
CA THR A 68 -11.02 9.54 4.79
C THR A 68 -9.62 9.65 4.21
N PHE A 69 -9.01 8.50 3.95
CA PHE A 69 -7.69 8.37 3.36
C PHE A 69 -7.83 7.94 1.89
N LYS A 70 -6.87 8.36 1.09
CA LYS A 70 -6.71 7.97 -0.30
C LYS A 70 -5.26 7.54 -0.52
N LEU A 71 -5.06 6.29 -0.95
CA LEU A 71 -3.78 5.75 -1.39
C LEU A 71 -3.75 5.76 -2.91
N GLU A 72 -2.70 6.32 -3.49
CA GLU A 72 -2.52 6.42 -4.94
C GLU A 72 -1.25 5.70 -5.40
N PHE A 73 -1.40 4.87 -6.44
CA PHE A 73 -0.35 4.08 -7.08
C PHE A 73 -0.30 4.41 -8.57
N ASN A 74 0.90 4.57 -9.13
CA ASN A 74 1.06 4.66 -10.58
C ASN A 74 1.37 3.26 -11.13
N PHE A 75 0.94 2.97 -12.36
CA PHE A 75 1.24 1.67 -12.98
C PHE A 75 2.75 1.45 -13.15
N ASP A 76 3.52 2.50 -13.43
CA ASP A 76 4.96 2.42 -13.63
C ASP A 76 5.75 2.09 -12.34
N ASP A 77 5.10 2.23 -11.18
CA ASP A 77 5.71 1.92 -9.89
C ASP A 77 5.53 0.44 -9.51
N ILE A 78 4.69 -0.32 -10.23
CA ILE A 78 4.38 -1.73 -9.93
C ILE A 78 5.55 -2.61 -10.39
N ILE A 79 6.15 -3.39 -9.48
CA ILE A 79 7.36 -4.18 -9.76
C ILE A 79 7.04 -5.43 -10.57
N ASN A 80 6.07 -6.19 -10.07
CA ASN A 80 5.66 -7.47 -10.61
C ASN A 80 4.21 -7.40 -11.08
N ASP A 81 3.79 -8.36 -11.88
CA ASP A 81 2.39 -8.49 -12.26
C ASP A 81 1.49 -8.54 -11.00
N ILE A 82 0.34 -7.86 -11.07
CA ILE A 82 -0.68 -7.91 -10.02
C ILE A 82 -1.11 -9.37 -9.84
N TYR A 83 -0.85 -9.90 -8.65
CA TYR A 83 -1.27 -11.24 -8.31
C TYR A 83 -2.78 -11.24 -8.11
N SER A 84 -3.52 -12.08 -8.84
CA SER A 84 -4.97 -12.19 -8.70
C SER A 84 -5.35 -13.62 -8.38
N GLU A 85 -6.24 -13.80 -7.42
CA GLU A 85 -6.68 -15.12 -6.98
C GLU A 85 -8.18 -15.14 -6.66
N LEU A 86 -8.73 -16.34 -6.60
CA LEU A 86 -10.10 -16.59 -6.17
C LEU A 86 -10.09 -17.53 -4.97
N ASP A 87 -10.76 -17.11 -3.90
CA ASP A 87 -11.13 -18.01 -2.83
C ASP A 87 -12.60 -18.39 -3.02
N VAL A 88 -12.81 -19.66 -3.37
CA VAL A 88 -14.14 -20.27 -3.46
C VAL A 88 -14.34 -21.14 -2.22
N SER A 89 -14.26 -20.53 -1.04
CA SER A 89 -14.67 -21.18 0.19
C SER A 89 -16.19 -21.27 0.26
N GLN A 90 -16.71 -22.32 0.92
CA GLN A 90 -18.09 -22.81 0.74
C GLN A 90 -19.24 -21.86 1.14
N GLN A 91 -18.95 -20.67 1.68
CA GLN A 91 -19.98 -19.72 2.14
C GLN A 91 -20.05 -18.41 1.34
N ARG A 92 -18.93 -17.92 0.78
CA ARG A 92 -18.88 -16.69 -0.03
C ARG A 92 -17.74 -16.77 -1.04
N SER A 93 -17.99 -16.27 -2.25
CA SER A 93 -16.94 -16.20 -3.27
C SER A 93 -16.17 -14.89 -3.10
N HIS A 94 -14.88 -14.97 -2.82
CA HIS A 94 -14.00 -13.81 -2.71
C HIS A 94 -13.01 -13.78 -3.88
N GLY A 95 -12.71 -12.58 -4.37
CA GLY A 95 -11.60 -12.35 -5.28
C GLY A 95 -10.59 -11.43 -4.61
N SER A 96 -9.31 -11.73 -4.71
CA SER A 96 -8.26 -10.86 -4.16
C SER A 96 -7.28 -10.45 -5.24
N ILE A 97 -6.79 -9.22 -5.14
CA ILE A 97 -5.64 -8.74 -5.91
C ILE A 97 -4.55 -8.29 -4.95
N THR A 98 -3.31 -8.63 -5.24
CA THR A 98 -2.15 -8.20 -4.47
C THR A 98 -1.19 -7.47 -5.39
N ILE A 99 -0.83 -6.25 -4.98
CA ILE A 99 -0.05 -5.30 -5.77
C ILE A 99 1.24 -5.03 -5.01
N GLU A 100 2.37 -5.31 -5.65
CA GLU A 100 3.69 -4.99 -5.12
C GLU A 100 4.24 -3.75 -5.82
N ASN A 101 4.58 -2.73 -5.04
CA ASN A 101 5.00 -1.43 -5.54
C ASN A 101 6.46 -1.15 -5.17
N LYS A 102 7.18 -0.45 -6.05
CA LYS A 102 8.56 -0.03 -5.85
C LYS A 102 8.72 0.98 -4.73
N TYR A 103 7.70 1.82 -4.57
CA TYR A 103 7.67 2.88 -3.58
C TYR A 103 6.37 2.80 -2.76
N PRO A 104 6.37 3.31 -1.51
CA PRO A 104 5.15 3.41 -0.73
C PRO A 104 4.07 4.22 -1.46
N ALA A 105 2.80 3.88 -1.21
CA ALA A 105 1.68 4.59 -1.81
C ALA A 105 1.68 6.08 -1.46
N LYS A 106 1.30 6.93 -2.42
CA LYS A 106 1.04 8.34 -2.13
C LYS A 106 -0.23 8.44 -1.28
N CYS A 107 -0.05 8.66 0.01
CA CYS A 107 -1.16 8.81 0.96
C CYS A 107 -1.65 10.26 1.04
N TRP A 108 -2.96 10.43 0.93
CA TRP A 108 -3.69 11.69 1.04
C TRP A 108 -4.79 11.57 2.08
N VAL A 109 -5.09 12.66 2.79
CA VAL A 109 -6.22 12.77 3.71
C VAL A 109 -7.17 13.86 3.27
N LEU A 110 -8.46 13.54 3.35
CA LEU A 110 -9.53 14.47 3.07
C LEU A 110 -9.70 15.43 4.25
N HIS A 111 -9.33 16.68 4.06
CA HIS A 111 -9.69 17.75 4.98
C HIS A 111 -11.03 18.34 4.57
N LYS A 112 -11.95 18.39 5.53
CA LYS A 112 -13.21 19.10 5.41
C LYS A 112 -13.04 20.45 6.06
N CYS A 113 -12.97 21.52 5.26
CA CYS A 113 -13.04 22.87 5.78
C CYS A 113 -14.43 23.43 5.58
N GLN A 114 -15.06 23.85 6.68
CA GLN A 114 -16.25 24.68 6.61
C GLN A 114 -15.78 26.13 6.47
N LYS A 115 -16.08 26.75 5.34
CA LYS A 115 -15.86 28.18 5.14
C LYS A 115 -17.22 28.87 5.05
N PRO A 116 -17.42 30.01 5.73
CA PRO A 116 -18.60 30.81 5.49
C PRO A 116 -18.55 31.30 4.03
N LYS A 117 -19.56 30.95 3.25
CA LYS A 117 -19.75 31.46 1.88
C LYS A 117 -20.25 32.89 1.93
N ASP A 118 -21.13 33.19 2.88
CA ASP A 118 -21.75 34.50 3.18
C ASP A 118 -22.16 34.57 4.67
N LYS A 119 -22.67 35.72 5.15
CA LYS A 119 -23.13 35.94 6.56
C LYS A 119 -24.14 34.90 7.09
N PHE A 120 -24.84 34.20 6.20
CA PHE A 120 -25.88 33.21 6.55
C PHE A 120 -25.66 31.82 5.95
N ASN A 121 -24.66 31.63 5.09
CA ASN A 121 -24.45 30.37 4.36
C ASN A 121 -23.03 29.85 4.56
N TRP A 122 -22.92 28.56 4.87
CA TRP A 122 -21.66 27.85 4.99
C TRP A 122 -21.44 26.96 3.76
N CYS A 123 -20.21 26.88 3.26
CA CYS A 123 -19.78 25.91 2.27
C CYS A 123 -18.80 24.92 2.90
N ILE A 124 -19.02 23.64 2.61
CA ILE A 124 -18.05 22.59 2.91
C ILE A 124 -17.13 22.51 1.70
N ASP A 125 -15.91 23.02 1.84
CA ASP A 125 -14.84 22.81 0.88
C ASP A 125 -14.02 21.60 1.33
N ASN A 126 -14.07 20.54 0.53
CA ASN A 126 -13.28 19.34 0.74
C ASN A 126 -12.02 19.44 -0.11
N PHE A 127 -10.85 19.28 0.48
CA PHE A 127 -9.59 19.21 -0.25
C PHE A 127 -8.69 18.10 0.28
N TRP A 128 -7.90 17.51 -0.62
CA TRP A 128 -6.98 16.44 -0.30
C TRP A 128 -5.62 17.01 0.08
N ASN A 129 -5.15 16.71 1.29
CA ASN A 129 -3.79 17.03 1.71
C ASN A 129 -2.91 15.79 1.64
N ARG A 130 -1.76 15.89 0.97
CA ARG A 130 -0.76 14.81 0.93
C ARG A 130 -0.10 14.69 2.30
N ILE A 131 -0.14 13.49 2.89
CA ILE A 131 0.54 13.20 4.16
C ILE A 131 2.00 12.80 3.92
N THR A 132 2.28 12.12 2.82
CA THR A 132 3.66 11.76 2.44
C THR A 132 4.47 13.01 2.06
N LYS A 133 5.32 13.48 2.98
CA LYS A 133 6.26 14.58 2.72
C LYS A 133 7.60 14.02 2.20
N ASN A 134 7.98 14.51 1.02
CA ASN A 134 9.29 14.40 0.37
C ASN A 134 9.82 13.01 0.00
N ASP A 135 10.22 12.88 -1.26
CA ASP A 135 10.89 11.72 -1.88
C ASP A 135 12.35 11.53 -1.39
N LYS A 136 12.75 12.14 -0.27
CA LYS A 136 14.14 12.22 0.21
C LYS A 136 14.22 12.33 1.74
N MET A 137 14.08 11.22 2.47
CA MET A 137 14.82 10.91 3.71
C MET A 137 14.22 9.69 4.42
N PRO A 138 15.04 8.81 5.00
CA PRO A 138 14.58 7.85 5.99
C PRO A 138 14.30 8.58 7.31
N HIS A 139 13.07 8.46 7.81
CA HIS A 139 12.71 8.97 9.14
C HIS A 139 13.17 7.97 10.21
N PHE A 140 13.95 8.42 11.19
CA PHE A 140 14.23 7.66 12.40
C PHE A 140 12.92 7.35 13.13
N HIS A 141 12.60 6.06 13.27
CA HIS A 141 11.36 5.58 13.87
C HIS A 141 11.32 5.80 15.38
N LYS A 142 10.24 6.42 15.88
CA LYS A 142 9.83 6.29 17.29
C LYS A 142 8.63 5.36 17.45
N ASP A 143 7.75 5.27 16.45
CA ASP A 143 6.57 4.40 16.46
C ASP A 143 6.38 3.81 15.04
N ASN A 144 6.24 2.50 14.95
CA ASN A 144 6.30 1.69 13.71
C ASN A 144 5.04 1.75 12.83
N ASP A 145 4.09 2.65 13.13
CA ASP A 145 2.77 2.70 12.48
C ASP A 145 2.69 3.75 11.36
N GLN A 146 3.79 4.02 10.66
CA GLN A 146 3.77 4.98 9.57
C GLN A 146 3.32 4.34 8.25
N PRO A 147 2.35 4.95 7.54
CA PRO A 147 1.80 4.45 6.27
C PRO A 147 2.79 4.48 5.10
N GLY A 148 4.04 4.89 5.32
CA GLY A 148 5.12 4.91 4.34
C GLY A 148 6.04 3.68 4.36
N LYS A 149 5.73 2.65 5.17
CA LYS A 149 6.54 1.43 5.24
C LYS A 149 6.16 0.39 4.20
N TRP A 150 4.86 0.19 3.98
CA TRP A 150 4.36 -0.97 3.23
C TRP A 150 4.50 -0.79 1.72
N LEU A 151 4.99 -1.83 1.06
CA LEU A 151 5.14 -1.92 -0.39
C LEU A 151 4.12 -2.85 -1.04
N VAL A 152 3.53 -3.75 -0.26
CA VAL A 152 2.58 -4.75 -0.76
C VAL A 152 1.18 -4.42 -0.26
N PHE A 153 0.25 -4.34 -1.20
CA PHE A 153 -1.14 -3.92 -0.99
C PHE A 153 -2.06 -5.02 -1.49
N ARG A 154 -2.79 -5.65 -0.58
CA ARG A 154 -3.73 -6.71 -0.89
C ARG A 154 -5.15 -6.20 -0.73
N ILE A 155 -5.92 -6.19 -1.81
CA ILE A 155 -7.32 -5.79 -1.81
C ILE A 155 -8.20 -7.03 -2.00
N THR A 156 -9.14 -7.22 -1.08
CA THR A 156 -10.11 -8.32 -1.13
C THR A 156 -11.48 -7.77 -1.51
N PHE A 157 -12.13 -8.45 -2.46
CA PHE A 157 -13.45 -8.15 -2.96
C PHE A 157 -14.41 -9.28 -2.60
N ASP A 158 -15.53 -8.90 -2.01
CA ASP A 158 -16.71 -9.75 -2.00
C ASP A 158 -17.31 -9.76 -3.42
N LEU A 159 -17.29 -10.92 -4.07
CA LEU A 159 -17.76 -11.04 -5.45
C LEU A 159 -19.24 -10.68 -5.56
N ASP A 160 -20.04 -10.93 -4.52
CA ASP A 160 -21.47 -10.60 -4.54
C ASP A 160 -21.67 -9.08 -4.57
N GLN A 161 -20.85 -8.33 -3.82
CA GLN A 161 -20.92 -6.86 -3.77
C GLN A 161 -20.47 -6.19 -5.07
N ILE A 162 -19.48 -6.76 -5.76
CA ILE A 162 -19.00 -6.17 -7.01
C ILE A 162 -19.87 -6.57 -8.21
N GLY A 163 -20.83 -7.49 -8.09
CA GLY A 163 -21.67 -7.94 -9.21
C GLY A 163 -21.16 -9.19 -9.92
N GLY A 164 -20.51 -10.07 -9.15
CA GLY A 164 -20.16 -11.44 -9.49
C GLY A 164 -18.79 -11.63 -10.12
N LEU A 165 -18.42 -12.92 -10.22
CA LEU A 165 -17.17 -13.41 -10.80
C LEU A 165 -16.89 -12.83 -12.20
N ASN A 166 -17.93 -12.64 -13.02
CA ASN A 166 -17.78 -12.11 -14.37
C ASN A 166 -17.25 -10.67 -14.38
N ARG A 167 -17.62 -9.85 -13.39
CA ARG A 167 -17.11 -8.48 -13.30
C ARG A 167 -15.67 -8.45 -12.81
N PHE A 168 -15.31 -9.33 -11.89
CA PHE A 168 -13.92 -9.53 -11.47
C PHE A 168 -13.03 -9.99 -12.64
N LYS A 169 -13.47 -11.02 -13.39
CA LYS A 169 -12.76 -11.47 -14.61
C LYS A 169 -12.60 -10.35 -15.64
N LYS A 170 -13.61 -9.48 -15.80
CA LYS A 170 -13.52 -8.30 -16.68
C LYS A 170 -12.49 -7.28 -16.18
N LEU A 171 -12.40 -7.07 -14.86
CA LEU A 171 -11.37 -6.21 -14.24
C LEU A 171 -9.97 -6.74 -14.58
N ILE A 172 -9.69 -8.01 -14.27
CA ILE A 172 -8.38 -8.65 -14.52
C ILE A 172 -8.05 -8.66 -16.01
N LYS A 173 -8.99 -9.03 -16.88
CA LYS A 173 -8.79 -9.02 -18.34
C LYS A 173 -8.47 -7.63 -18.88
N LYS A 174 -9.06 -6.56 -18.32
CA LYS A 174 -8.72 -5.19 -18.70
C LYS A 174 -7.34 -4.81 -18.20
N ALA A 175 -6.98 -5.16 -16.96
CA ALA A 175 -5.64 -4.99 -16.43
C ALA A 175 -4.57 -5.65 -17.32
N GLY A 176 -4.85 -6.83 -17.88
CA GLY A 176 -3.93 -7.53 -18.78
C GLY A 176 -3.63 -6.79 -20.08
N LYS A 177 -4.56 -5.94 -20.55
CA LYS A 177 -4.32 -5.08 -21.72
C LYS A 177 -3.30 -3.97 -21.45
N TYR A 178 -3.07 -3.64 -20.19
CA TYR A 178 -2.14 -2.62 -19.73
C TYR A 178 -0.86 -3.22 -19.13
N ASN A 179 -0.62 -4.52 -19.35
CA ASN A 179 0.51 -5.28 -18.79
C ASN A 179 0.59 -5.20 -17.25
N LEU A 180 -0.56 -5.12 -16.58
CA LEU A 180 -0.63 -5.16 -15.12
C LEU A 180 -0.78 -6.57 -14.57
N VAL A 181 -1.15 -7.52 -15.41
CA VAL A 181 -1.28 -8.95 -15.08
C VAL A 181 -0.78 -9.75 -16.28
N PRO A 182 -0.42 -11.04 -16.13
CA PRO A 182 0.00 -11.85 -17.25
C PRO A 182 -1.06 -11.84 -18.35
N ARG A 183 -0.65 -11.70 -19.62
CA ARG A 183 -1.59 -11.60 -20.75
C ARG A 183 -2.49 -12.82 -20.90
N THR A 184 -2.05 -13.98 -20.40
CA THR A 184 -2.85 -15.21 -20.29
C THR A 184 -4.03 -15.09 -19.31
N SER A 185 -4.16 -13.96 -18.60
CA SER A 185 -5.29 -13.62 -17.72
C SER A 185 -5.61 -14.74 -16.72
N SER A 186 -4.58 -15.43 -16.22
CA SER A 186 -4.75 -16.53 -15.28
C SER A 186 -4.97 -15.95 -13.89
N ILE A 187 -6.24 -15.88 -13.49
CA ILE A 187 -6.57 -15.78 -12.08
C ILE A 187 -6.05 -17.07 -11.42
N SER A 188 -5.17 -16.92 -10.44
CA SER A 188 -4.56 -18.05 -9.75
C SER A 188 -5.61 -18.79 -8.91
N ASN A 189 -5.53 -20.11 -8.93
CA ASN A 189 -6.28 -20.97 -8.02
C ASN A 189 -5.48 -21.30 -6.74
N PHE A 190 -4.24 -20.81 -6.64
CA PHE A 190 -3.38 -21.03 -5.49
C PHE A 190 -3.45 -19.80 -4.58
N PRO A 191 -4.11 -19.88 -3.42
CA PRO A 191 -4.16 -18.73 -2.53
C PRO A 191 -2.76 -18.43 -1.97
N LEU A 192 -2.43 -17.14 -1.84
CA LEU A 192 -1.23 -16.73 -1.10
C LEU A 192 -1.32 -17.23 0.35
N LYS A 193 -0.19 -17.69 0.88
CA LYS A 193 -0.09 -17.97 2.31
C LYS A 193 -0.02 -16.64 3.05
N ILE A 194 -1.07 -16.30 3.80
CA ILE A 194 -1.12 -15.09 4.60
C ILE A 194 -0.60 -15.42 6.00
N ILE A 195 0.42 -14.70 6.45
CA ILE A 195 0.93 -14.73 7.81
C ILE A 195 0.53 -13.43 8.50
N ASN A 196 0.05 -13.52 9.73
CA ASN A 196 -0.22 -12.33 10.53
C ASN A 196 1.11 -11.72 11.00
N GLY A 197 1.35 -10.46 10.67
CA GLY A 197 2.56 -9.73 11.04
C GLY A 197 2.75 -9.60 12.56
N THR A 198 1.68 -9.74 13.36
CA THR A 198 1.80 -9.74 14.83
C THR A 198 2.34 -11.06 15.39
N GLU A 199 2.21 -12.17 14.65
CA GLU A 199 2.70 -13.49 15.05
C GLU A 199 4.18 -13.69 14.70
N LEU A 200 4.66 -12.95 13.72
CA LEU A 200 6.07 -12.85 13.44
C LEU A 200 6.70 -12.02 14.56
N CYS A 201 7.66 -12.61 15.27
CA CYS A 201 8.58 -11.80 16.04
C CYS A 201 9.27 -10.86 15.05
N LYS A 202 8.79 -9.61 14.93
CA LYS A 202 9.65 -8.49 14.56
C LYS A 202 10.77 -8.60 15.57
N HIS A 203 11.90 -9.16 15.16
CA HIS A 203 13.01 -9.32 16.07
C HIS A 203 13.40 -7.89 16.43
N PHE A 204 12.89 -7.42 17.56
CA PHE A 204 13.46 -6.33 18.33
C PHE A 204 14.82 -6.87 18.80
N VAL A 205 15.72 -7.11 17.85
CA VAL A 205 17.11 -7.35 18.14
C VAL A 205 17.55 -6.06 18.77
N ASN A 206 18.10 -6.16 19.97
CA ASN A 206 18.56 -5.03 20.74
C ASN A 206 19.58 -4.24 19.91
N ARG A 207 19.12 -3.25 19.14
CA ARG A 207 19.92 -2.47 18.16
C ARG A 207 21.04 -1.68 18.84
N LYS A 208 20.98 -1.58 20.18
CA LYS A 208 22.03 -1.04 21.04
C LYS A 208 23.38 -1.78 20.89
N MET A 209 23.41 -2.97 20.30
CA MET A 209 24.66 -3.70 20.03
C MET A 209 25.45 -3.14 18.85
N LEU A 210 24.81 -2.37 17.97
CA LEU A 210 25.47 -1.73 16.82
C LEU A 210 25.91 -0.31 17.17
N ASN A 211 27.07 0.10 16.67
CA ASN A 211 27.45 1.50 16.74
C ASN A 211 26.52 2.36 15.87
N PHE A 212 26.46 3.66 16.18
CA PHE A 212 25.53 4.58 15.54
C PHE A 212 25.63 4.58 14.00
N LYS A 213 26.84 4.54 13.42
CA LYS A 213 27.03 4.62 11.96
C LYS A 213 26.51 3.36 11.25
N VAL A 214 26.84 2.19 11.78
CA VAL A 214 26.38 0.91 11.23
C VAL A 214 24.88 0.77 11.39
N ASN A 215 24.35 1.14 12.55
CA ASN A 215 22.91 1.15 12.76
C ASN A 215 22.22 2.11 11.80
N TYR A 216 22.74 3.33 11.62
CA TYR A 216 22.20 4.31 10.68
C TYR A 216 22.14 3.76 9.24
N MET A 217 23.22 3.15 8.75
CA MET A 217 23.26 2.59 7.41
C MET A 217 22.29 1.41 7.25
N LEU A 218 22.20 0.55 8.27
CA LEU A 218 21.23 -0.55 8.29
C LEU A 218 19.79 -0.04 8.26
N GLU A 219 19.46 0.96 9.07
CA GLU A 219 18.13 1.59 9.06
C GLU A 219 17.82 2.23 7.71
N CYS A 220 18.82 2.81 7.05
CA CYS A 220 18.66 3.33 5.69
C CYS A 220 18.31 2.20 4.72
N ASN A 221 19.04 1.08 4.74
CA ASN A 221 18.76 -0.07 3.87
C ASN A 221 17.38 -0.69 4.12
N ILE A 222 16.95 -0.77 5.37
CA ILE A 222 15.60 -1.22 5.72
C ILE A 222 14.56 -0.19 5.24
N SER A 223 14.77 1.09 5.51
CA SER A 223 13.84 2.17 5.12
C SER A 223 13.67 2.30 3.61
N PHE A 224 14.73 2.04 2.85
CA PHE A 224 14.71 2.03 1.38
C PHE A 224 14.31 0.66 0.81
N ASN A 225 13.94 -0.31 1.65
CA ASN A 225 13.54 -1.67 1.28
C ASN A 225 14.60 -2.44 0.47
N TYR A 226 15.89 -2.10 0.66
CA TYR A 226 17.00 -2.95 0.19
C TYR A 226 17.16 -4.20 1.05
N LEU A 227 16.78 -4.11 2.34
CA LEU A 227 16.77 -5.22 3.26
C LEU A 227 15.38 -5.38 3.87
N ASN A 228 14.80 -6.57 3.73
CA ASN A 228 13.56 -6.89 4.41
C ASN A 228 13.84 -7.18 5.89
N GLU A 229 13.19 -6.44 6.79
CA GLU A 229 13.33 -6.59 8.25
C GLU A 229 13.01 -8.01 8.74
N TYR A 230 12.12 -8.73 8.07
CA TYR A 230 11.78 -10.12 8.39
C TYR A 230 12.91 -11.11 8.08
N ASN A 231 13.84 -10.74 7.21
CA ASN A 231 15.00 -11.57 6.87
C ASN A 231 16.19 -11.33 7.80
N LEU A 232 16.10 -10.35 8.70
CA LEU A 232 17.19 -9.98 9.60
C LEU A 232 17.09 -10.75 10.92
N CYS A 233 17.95 -11.75 11.08
CA CYS A 233 18.03 -12.56 12.29
C CYS A 233 19.11 -12.06 13.27
N LYS A 234 19.08 -12.53 14.51
CA LYS A 234 20.03 -12.14 15.58
C LYS A 234 21.48 -12.37 15.16
N GLU A 235 21.76 -13.42 14.40
CA GLU A 235 23.08 -13.77 13.89
C GLU A 235 23.63 -12.68 12.96
N PHE A 236 22.78 -12.09 12.11
CA PHE A 236 23.16 -10.98 11.23
C PHE A 236 23.60 -9.75 12.02
N TYR A 237 22.83 -9.34 13.03
CA TYR A 237 23.21 -8.23 13.91
C TYR A 237 24.46 -8.54 14.74
N SER A 238 24.60 -9.79 15.21
CA SER A 238 25.80 -10.23 15.93
C SER A 238 27.03 -10.13 15.04
N LEU A 239 26.94 -10.58 13.78
CA LEU A 239 28.01 -10.45 12.79
C LEU A 239 28.40 -8.99 12.60
N LEU A 240 27.44 -8.10 12.33
CA LEU A 240 27.72 -6.67 12.15
C LEU A 240 28.35 -6.01 13.37
N SER A 241 28.00 -6.47 14.59
CA SER A 241 28.56 -5.95 15.85
C SER A 241 30.00 -6.42 16.12
N GLN A 242 30.38 -7.59 15.61
CA GLN A 242 31.70 -8.19 15.82
C GLN A 242 32.74 -7.69 14.81
N GLN A 243 32.30 -7.21 13.64
CA GLN A 243 33.18 -6.68 12.61
C GLN A 243 33.63 -5.24 12.91
N PRO A 244 34.82 -4.82 12.43
CA PRO A 244 35.21 -3.41 12.47
C PRO A 244 34.21 -2.53 11.72
N THR A 245 33.92 -1.33 12.25
CA THR A 245 32.92 -0.39 11.68
C THR A 245 33.04 -0.21 10.16
N LYS A 246 34.26 -0.09 9.63
CA LYS A 246 34.49 0.10 8.19
C LYS A 246 34.06 -1.14 7.38
N VAL A 247 34.31 -2.33 7.90
CA VAL A 247 33.90 -3.60 7.25
C VAL A 247 32.38 -3.72 7.27
N SER A 248 31.74 -3.44 8.41
CA SER A 248 30.27 -3.47 8.52
C SER A 248 29.60 -2.44 7.60
N LEU A 249 30.19 -1.25 7.43
CA LEU A 249 29.68 -0.26 6.47
C LEU A 249 29.84 -0.74 5.03
N ASN A 250 30.98 -1.33 4.66
CA ASN A 250 31.18 -1.89 3.32
C ASN A 250 30.24 -3.07 3.00
N ILE A 251 29.78 -3.82 3.99
CA ILE A 251 28.78 -4.88 3.80
C ILE A 251 27.39 -4.29 3.53
N LEU A 252 27.11 -3.11 4.08
CA LEU A 252 25.82 -2.43 4.01
C LEU A 252 25.75 -1.39 2.88
N GLU A 253 26.85 -1.12 2.17
CA GLU A 253 26.93 -0.23 1.01
C GLU A 253 26.75 -1.01 -0.29
#